data_AF-A0A9D9WVF9-F1
#
_entry.id   AF-A0A9D9WVF9-F1
#
_cell.length_a   1.000
_cell.length_b   1.000
_cell.length_c   1.000
_cell.angle_alpha   90.00
_cell.angle_beta   90.00
_cell.angle_gamma   90.00
#
_symmetry.space_group_name_H-M   'P 1'
#
loop_
_entity.id
_entity.type
_entity.pdbx_description
1 polymer ?
#
loop_
_entity_poly.entity_id
_entity_poly.type
_entity_poly.pdbx_seq_one_letter_code
_entity_poly.pdbx_strand_id
1 'polypeptide(L)'
;MDDYLLTFELSEEKDELHVCTDVGGLDFLIEQLSRLRDRMQTEESEHIHFFTEEWGGFELSSESQIGEIINHVKIISWNPSPTATNIKA
;
A
#
# COMPACT_ATOMS: atom_id res chain seq x y z
N MET A 1 -11.99 -10.84 13.77
CA MET A 1 -11.09 -12.00 13.61
C MET A 1 -10.49 -11.78 12.26
N ASP A 2 -9.21 -11.46 12.23
CA ASP A 2 -8.53 -11.09 10.99
C ASP A 2 -8.51 -12.32 10.09
N ASP A 3 -9.25 -12.25 8.99
CA ASP A 3 -9.32 -13.35 8.00
C ASP A 3 -7.96 -13.53 7.28
N TYR A 4 -7.01 -12.62 7.50
CA TYR A 4 -5.66 -12.65 6.95
C TYR A 4 -4.67 -11.76 7.71
N LEU A 5 -3.37 -11.97 7.48
CA LEU A 5 -2.28 -11.12 7.96
C LEU A 5 -1.76 -10.22 6.82
N LEU A 6 -1.80 -8.90 7.02
CA LEU A 6 -1.09 -7.93 6.18
C LEU A 6 -0.66 -6.72 7.02
N THR A 7 0.63 -6.52 7.18
CA THR A 7 1.20 -5.34 7.84
C THR A 7 2.27 -4.68 6.96
N PHE A 8 2.43 -3.38 7.17
CA PHE A 8 3.57 -2.61 6.68
C PHE A 8 4.32 -2.09 7.89
N GLU A 9 5.57 -2.49 8.02
CA GLU A 9 6.38 -2.26 9.22
C GLU A 9 7.72 -1.62 8.84
N LEU A 10 8.18 -0.64 9.60
CA LEU A 10 9.52 -0.09 9.45
C LEU A 10 10.53 -0.93 10.23
N SER A 11 11.71 -1.13 9.65
CA SER A 11 12.88 -1.61 10.40
C SER A 11 13.18 -0.69 11.58
N GLU A 12 13.93 -1.21 12.56
CA GLU A 12 14.39 -0.42 13.71
C GLU A 12 15.13 0.86 13.28
N GLU A 13 15.94 0.76 12.23
CA GLU A 13 16.71 1.88 11.66
C GLU A 13 15.88 2.76 10.69
N LYS A 14 14.61 2.39 10.41
CA LYS A 14 13.67 3.10 9.52
C LYS A 14 14.17 3.28 8.08
N ASP A 15 15.04 2.40 7.63
CA ASP A 15 15.63 2.37 6.29
C ASP A 15 15.02 1.29 5.37
N GLU A 16 14.28 0.34 5.95
CA GLU A 16 13.57 -0.71 5.23
C GLU A 16 12.07 -0.68 5.58
N LEU A 17 11.27 -1.00 4.57
CA LEU A 17 9.85 -1.28 4.72
C LEU A 17 9.65 -2.79 4.57
N HIS A 18 9.23 -3.45 5.65
CA HIS A 18 8.83 -4.84 5.63
C HIS A 18 7.34 -4.94 5.35
N VAL A 19 6.97 -5.82 4.43
CA VAL A 19 5.57 -6.18 4.16
C VAL A 19 5.38 -7.60 4.66
N CYS A 20 4.78 -7.75 5.84
CA CYS A 20 4.56 -9.05 6.44
C CYS A 20 3.16 -9.54 6.10
N THR A 21 3.05 -10.77 5.60
CA THR A 21 1.78 -11.28 5.10
C THR A 21 1.69 -12.80 5.17
N ASP A 22 0.47 -13.31 5.30
CA ASP A 22 0.12 -14.70 5.02
C ASP A 22 -0.47 -14.85 3.61
N VAL A 23 -0.99 -16.03 3.27
CA VAL A 23 -1.57 -16.28 1.94
C VAL A 23 -2.76 -15.35 1.67
N GLY A 24 -3.66 -15.19 2.65
CA GLY A 24 -4.85 -14.36 2.49
C GLY A 24 -4.52 -12.88 2.31
N GLY A 25 -3.53 -12.38 3.04
CA GLY A 25 -3.14 -10.98 2.98
C GLY A 25 -2.39 -10.66 1.69
N LEU A 26 -1.61 -11.62 1.19
CA LEU A 26 -0.93 -11.49 -0.09
C LEU A 26 -1.95 -11.48 -1.23
N ASP A 27 -2.94 -12.37 -1.19
CA ASP A 27 -4.03 -12.42 -2.17
C ASP A 27 -4.81 -11.09 -2.16
N PHE A 28 -5.15 -10.56 -0.99
CA PHE A 28 -5.80 -9.26 -0.84
C PHE A 28 -4.95 -8.11 -1.40
N LEU A 29 -3.65 -8.06 -1.08
CA LEU A 29 -2.74 -7.04 -1.59
C LEU A 29 -2.65 -7.09 -3.12
N ILE A 30 -2.52 -8.29 -3.70
CA ILE A 30 -2.51 -8.50 -5.16
C ILE A 30 -3.81 -7.99 -5.80
N GLU A 31 -4.96 -8.24 -5.17
CA GLU A 31 -6.24 -7.73 -5.65
C GLU A 31 -6.27 -6.20 -5.68
N GLN A 32 -5.87 -5.53 -4.59
CA GLN A 32 -5.87 -4.07 -4.54
C GLN A 32 -4.90 -3.45 -5.56
N LEU A 33 -3.70 -4.03 -5.72
CA LEU A 33 -2.73 -3.59 -6.72
C LEU A 33 -3.24 -3.81 -8.15
N SER A 34 -3.94 -4.92 -8.41
CA SER A 34 -4.55 -5.19 -9.72
C SER A 34 -5.65 -4.19 -10.04
N ARG A 35 -6.52 -3.87 -9.07
CA ARG A 35 -7.55 -2.82 -9.21
C ARG A 35 -6.92 -1.46 -9.49
N LEU A 36 -5.85 -1.09 -8.78
CA LEU A 36 -5.13 0.16 -9.02
C LEU A 36 -4.57 0.19 -10.46
N ARG A 37 -3.89 -0.88 -10.90
CA ARG A 37 -3.36 -1.01 -12.27
C ARG A 37 -4.46 -0.84 -13.32
N ASP A 38 -5.61 -1.49 -13.13
CA ASP A 38 -6.70 -1.41 -14.10
C ASP A 38 -7.30 0.00 -14.17
N ARG A 39 -7.42 0.70 -13.02
CA ARG A 39 -7.86 2.11 -12.96
C ARG A 39 -6.85 3.07 -13.62
N MET A 40 -5.55 2.78 -13.51
CA MET A 40 -4.51 3.58 -14.19
C MET A 40 -4.66 3.59 -15.71
N GLN A 41 -5.30 2.57 -16.30
CA GLN A 41 -5.50 2.47 -17.75
C GLN A 41 -6.66 3.32 -18.27
N THR A 42 -7.57 3.77 -17.39
CA THR A 42 -8.81 4.46 -17.79
C THR A 42 -8.75 5.98 -17.61
N GLU A 43 -7.56 6.53 -17.34
CA GLU A 43 -7.26 7.95 -17.08
C GLU A 43 -8.03 8.57 -15.90
N GLU A 44 -7.44 8.49 -14.71
CA GLU A 44 -7.55 9.45 -13.61
C GLU A 44 -6.39 9.18 -12.62
N SER A 45 -5.89 10.22 -11.94
CA SER A 45 -4.86 10.07 -10.91
C SER A 45 -5.44 9.33 -9.71
N GLU A 46 -5.26 8.01 -9.66
CA GLU A 46 -5.85 7.14 -8.66
C GLU A 46 -4.89 6.86 -7.49
N HIS A 47 -5.44 6.58 -6.32
CA HIS A 47 -4.68 6.08 -5.18
C HIS A 47 -5.54 5.15 -4.33
N ILE A 48 -4.88 4.24 -3.62
CA ILE A 48 -5.52 3.36 -2.65
C ILE A 48 -4.95 3.62 -1.26
N HIS A 49 -5.78 3.37 -0.25
CA HIS A 49 -5.49 3.57 1.15
C HIS A 49 -5.67 2.25 1.89
N PHE A 50 -4.74 1.96 2.80
CA PHE A 50 -4.85 0.85 3.74
C PHE A 50 -4.72 1.42 5.15
N PHE A 51 -5.61 1.03 6.06
CA PHE A 51 -5.58 1.44 7.45
C PHE A 51 -5.69 0.23 8.39
N THR A 52 -5.12 0.38 9.59
CA THR A 52 -5.39 -0.48 10.74
C THR A 52 -6.70 -0.12 11.42
N GLU A 53 -7.21 -1.00 12.29
CA GLU A 53 -8.46 -0.80 13.04
C GLU A 53 -8.42 0.48 13.89
N GLU A 54 -7.29 0.78 14.51
CA GLU A 54 -7.08 1.97 15.34
C GLU A 54 -7.20 3.27 14.55
N TRP A 55 -7.04 3.19 13.22
CA TRP A 55 -7.16 4.32 12.30
C TRP A 55 -8.45 4.26 11.46
N GLY A 56 -9.37 3.36 11.81
CA GLY A 56 -10.71 3.30 11.25
C GLY A 56 -10.83 2.56 9.92
N GLY A 57 -9.86 1.69 9.58
CA GLY A 57 -10.03 0.72 8.49
C GLY A 57 -9.75 -0.70 8.94
N PHE A 58 -9.79 -1.63 8.01
CA PHE A 58 -9.64 -3.06 8.30
C PHE A 58 -8.74 -3.76 7.28
N GLU A 59 -7.99 -2.98 6.50
CA GLU A 59 -7.19 -3.50 5.41
C GLU A 59 -5.81 -3.99 5.89
N LEU A 60 -5.31 -3.44 7.00
CA LEU A 60 -4.06 -3.83 7.66
C LEU A 60 -4.35 -4.46 9.02
N SER A 61 -3.58 -5.49 9.37
CA SER A 61 -3.57 -6.07 10.70
C SER A 61 -2.90 -5.13 11.71
N SER A 62 -3.38 -5.13 12.95
CA SER A 62 -2.87 -4.26 14.02
C SER A 62 -1.77 -4.91 14.88
N GLU A 63 -1.40 -6.16 14.59
CA GLU A 63 -0.38 -6.92 15.32
C GLU A 63 0.96 -6.95 14.57
N SER A 64 1.99 -6.36 15.18
CA SER A 64 3.34 -6.31 14.61
C SER A 64 3.97 -7.70 14.57
N GLN A 65 4.71 -7.98 13.49
CA GLN A 65 5.47 -9.22 13.34
C GLN A 65 6.94 -9.03 13.67
N ILE A 66 7.56 -7.94 13.19
CA ILE A 66 9.01 -7.75 13.24
C ILE A 66 9.48 -6.30 13.45
N GLY A 67 8.61 -5.30 13.35
CA GLY A 67 8.98 -3.88 13.37
C GLY A 67 7.88 -2.91 13.79
N GLU A 68 8.10 -1.62 13.50
CA GLU A 68 7.15 -0.53 13.85
C GLU A 68 6.02 -0.45 12.81
N ILE A 69 4.78 -0.74 13.22
CA ILE A 69 3.62 -0.71 12.31
C ILE A 69 3.35 0.69 11.76
N ILE A 70 3.15 0.76 10.44
CA ILE A 70 2.61 1.91 9.73
C ILE A 70 1.08 1.76 9.65
N ASN A 71 0.36 2.54 10.45
CA ASN A 71 -1.11 2.49 10.53
C ASN A 71 -1.83 3.00 9.27
N HIS A 72 -1.13 3.74 8.40
CA HIS A 72 -1.70 4.32 7.18
C HIS A 72 -0.73 4.20 6.02
N VAL A 73 -1.09 3.35 5.06
CA VAL A 73 -0.31 3.19 3.82
C VAL A 73 -1.11 3.73 2.64
N LYS A 74 -0.45 4.54 1.83
CA LYS A 74 -1.02 5.10 0.59
C LYS A 74 -0.19 4.66 -0.60
N ILE A 75 -0.82 3.98 -1.56
CA ILE A 75 -0.20 3.66 -2.84
C ILE A 75 -0.81 4.59 -3.88
N ILE A 76 0.05 5.42 -4.49
CA ILE A 76 -0.35 6.47 -5.41
C ILE A 76 0.02 6.02 -6.82
N SER A 77 -0.95 6.03 -7.73
CA SER A 77 -0.63 5.88 -9.14
C SER A 77 0.12 7.11 -9.64
N TRP A 78 1.22 6.88 -10.33
CA TRP A 78 1.96 7.92 -10.99
C TRP A 78 1.77 7.80 -12.49
N ASN A 79 0.88 8.63 -13.05
CA ASN A 79 0.81 8.83 -14.49
C ASN A 79 1.46 10.17 -14.82
N PRO A 80 2.74 10.20 -15.24
CA PRO A 80 3.32 11.44 -15.73
C PRO A 80 2.53 11.80 -16.98
N SER A 81 1.69 12.84 -16.90
CA SER A 81 1.10 13.44 -18.10
C SER A 81 2.19 13.56 -19.17
N PRO A 82 1.91 13.26 -20.46
CA PRO A 82 2.88 13.38 -21.54
C PRO A 82 3.46 14.79 -21.70
N THR A 83 2.98 15.79 -20.95
CA THR A 83 3.52 17.15 -20.92
C THR A 83 4.68 17.35 -19.94
N ALA A 84 5.02 16.39 -19.07
CA ALA A 84 6.08 16.54 -18.07
C ALA A 84 7.48 16.07 -18.54
N THR A 85 7.76 16.08 -19.84
CA THR A 85 9.12 15.90 -20.36
C THR A 85 9.49 17.08 -21.26
N ASN A 86 9.64 18.24 -20.65
CA ASN A 86 10.58 19.27 -21.11
C ASN A 86 10.99 20.09 -19.89
N ILE A 87 12.25 20.58 -19.90
CA ILE A 87 13.07 21.16 -18.82
C ILE A 87 14.03 20.08 -18.26
N LYS A 88 15.31 20.03 -18.67
CA LYS A 88 16.26 21.14 -18.85
C LYS A 88 17.19 20.99 -20.05
N ALA A 89 17.53 22.17 -20.60
CA ALA A 89 18.70 22.47 -21.42
C ALA A 89 20.01 22.35 -20.62
#